data_AF-W4UUH8-F1
#
_entry.id   AF-W4UUH8-F1
#
_cell.length_a   1.000
_cell.length_b   1.000
_cell.length_c   1.000
_cell.angle_alpha   90.00
_cell.angle_beta   90.00
_cell.angle_gamma   90.00
#
_symmetry.space_group_name_H-M   'P 1'
#
loop_
_entity.id
_entity.type
_entity.pdbx_description
1 polymer ?
#
loop_
_entity_poly.entity_id
_entity_poly.type
_entity_poly.pdbx_seq_one_letter_code
_entity_poly.pdbx_strand_id
1 'polypeptide(L)'
;MNEVNIKEIKFVDGANGVLVKKVKCDFKKLGPKFGKQMKAVAAAVSEMSQEAIADLEKNGKYPLNLADGEVTIEAADVEIYSEDIPGWLVANEGKLTVALEVTVTDELRREGIARELVNRIQNIRKSSGFEITDKIKITISKNLQTDDAVKEYKTYICSQVLATSLDFTDEVEEGTELNFDDFSLFVSVVKN
;
A
#
# COMPACT_ATOMS: atom_id res chain seq x y z
N MET A 1 6.86 -4.40 -15.19
CA MET A 1 5.69 -3.65 -14.69
C MET A 1 5.42 -4.24 -13.33
N ASN A 2 5.60 -3.49 -12.25
CA ASN A 2 5.40 -4.01 -10.89
C ASN A 2 3.95 -3.75 -10.51
N GLU A 3 3.22 -4.81 -10.15
CA GLU A 3 1.80 -4.76 -9.77
C GLU A 3 1.66 -5.10 -8.28
N VAL A 4 0.65 -4.52 -7.61
CA VAL A 4 0.39 -4.75 -6.19
C VAL A 4 -1.00 -5.38 -6.04
N ASN A 5 -1.09 -6.43 -5.21
CA ASN A 5 -2.37 -7.04 -4.85
C ASN A 5 -3.05 -6.21 -3.75
N ILE A 6 -4.22 -5.66 -4.04
CA ILE A 6 -4.99 -4.83 -3.10
C ILE A 6 -6.06 -5.67 -2.41
N LYS A 7 -6.05 -5.68 -1.08
CA LYS A 7 -7.04 -6.38 -0.25
C LYS A 7 -8.37 -5.63 -0.14
N GLU A 8 -8.29 -4.31 0.01
CA GLU A 8 -9.45 -3.46 0.23
C GLU A 8 -9.19 -2.08 -0.39
N ILE A 9 -10.24 -1.48 -0.97
CA ILE A 9 -10.22 -0.10 -1.46
C ILE A 9 -11.29 0.66 -0.70
N LYS A 10 -10.89 1.75 -0.02
CA LYS A 10 -11.81 2.67 0.66
C LYS A 10 -11.82 4.02 -0.05
N PHE A 11 -13.00 4.47 -0.41
CA PHE A 11 -13.19 5.83 -0.92
C PHE A 11 -13.36 6.75 0.29
N VAL A 12 -12.43 7.68 0.45
CA VAL A 12 -12.48 8.68 1.50
C VAL A 12 -12.86 10.01 0.86
N ASP A 13 -13.93 10.63 1.35
CA ASP A 13 -14.19 12.03 1.11
C ASP A 13 -13.32 12.89 2.04
N GLY A 14 -13.03 14.14 1.67
CA GLY A 14 -12.23 15.05 2.50
C GLY A 14 -12.82 15.31 3.91
N ALA A 15 -14.05 14.87 4.17
CA ALA A 15 -14.73 14.99 5.45
C ALA A 15 -14.37 13.87 6.46
N ASN A 16 -14.01 12.67 5.99
CA ASN A 16 -13.76 11.52 6.86
C ASN A 16 -12.33 11.44 7.43
N GLY A 17 -11.56 12.53 7.34
CA GLY A 17 -10.36 12.76 8.15
C GLY A 17 -9.12 11.92 7.83
N VAL A 18 -9.19 10.99 6.85
CA VAL A 18 -8.02 10.20 6.45
C VAL A 18 -7.01 11.06 5.69
N LEU A 19 -7.49 11.97 4.84
CA LEU A 19 -6.65 12.86 4.02
C LEU A 19 -6.77 14.30 4.51
N VAL A 20 -5.74 14.77 5.23
CA VAL A 20 -5.64 16.17 5.65
C VAL A 20 -5.08 16.99 4.50
N LYS A 21 -5.90 17.88 3.93
CA LYS A 21 -5.41 18.85 2.94
C LYS A 21 -4.79 20.05 3.63
N LYS A 22 -3.72 20.55 3.04
CA LYS A 22 -3.06 21.81 3.39
C LYS A 22 -3.07 22.71 2.17
N VAL A 23 -3.02 24.01 2.43
CA VAL A 23 -2.94 25.02 1.38
C VAL A 23 -1.76 25.94 1.68
N LYS A 24 -1.01 26.28 0.64
CA LYS A 24 0.14 27.18 0.72
C LYS A 24 -0.01 28.27 -0.33
N CYS A 25 0.31 29.50 0.06
CA CYS A 25 0.36 30.62 -0.86
C CYS A 25 1.46 30.45 -1.91
N ASP A 26 1.13 30.69 -3.18
CA ASP A 26 2.15 30.99 -4.18
C ASP A 26 2.58 32.45 -4.00
N PHE A 27 3.67 32.65 -3.25
CA PHE A 27 4.20 33.99 -2.95
C PHE A 27 4.56 34.78 -4.21
N LYS A 28 4.85 34.14 -5.35
CA LYS A 28 5.16 34.85 -6.60
C LYS A 28 3.90 35.48 -7.21
N LYS A 29 2.75 34.82 -7.09
CA LYS A 29 1.45 35.31 -7.59
C LYS A 29 0.77 36.26 -6.61
N LEU A 30 0.76 35.90 -5.32
CA LEU A 30 0.06 36.63 -4.27
C LEU A 30 0.84 37.86 -3.78
N GLY A 31 2.18 37.82 -3.81
CA GLY A 31 3.02 38.93 -3.35
C GLY A 31 2.70 40.28 -4.02
N PRO A 32 2.63 40.36 -5.37
CA PRO A 32 2.23 41.59 -6.06
C PRO A 32 0.78 42.03 -5.81
N LYS A 33 -0.13 41.08 -5.60
CA LYS A 33 -1.57 41.34 -5.38
C LYS A 33 -1.85 41.92 -4.00
N PHE A 34 -1.22 41.35 -2.96
CA PHE A 34 -1.55 41.65 -1.56
C PHE A 34 -0.50 42.49 -0.85
N GLY A 35 0.72 42.62 -1.40
CA GLY A 35 1.75 43.54 -0.91
C GLY A 35 1.96 43.48 0.61
N LYS A 36 1.62 44.56 1.30
CA LYS A 36 1.74 44.67 2.77
C LYS A 36 0.85 43.68 3.53
N GLN A 37 -0.27 43.26 2.96
CA GLN A 37 -1.21 42.30 3.56
C GLN A 37 -0.80 40.84 3.33
N MET A 38 0.24 40.58 2.52
CA MET A 38 0.65 39.22 2.15
C MET A 38 0.95 38.34 3.37
N LYS A 39 1.52 38.91 4.44
CA LYS A 39 1.81 38.17 5.66
C LYS A 39 0.54 37.72 6.39
N ALA A 40 -0.49 38.57 6.43
CA ALA A 40 -1.78 38.25 7.02
C ALA A 40 -2.54 37.20 6.18
N VAL A 41 -2.51 37.35 4.85
CA VAL A 41 -3.06 36.35 3.91
C VAL A 41 -2.39 35.00 4.11
N ALA A 42 -1.06 34.95 4.15
CA ALA A 42 -0.33 33.69 4.33
C ALA A 42 -0.67 32.98 5.64
N ALA A 43 -0.83 33.73 6.74
CA ALA A 43 -1.25 33.17 8.02
C ALA A 43 -2.67 32.61 7.94
N ALA A 44 -3.63 33.39 7.44
CA ALA A 44 -5.02 32.96 7.31
C ALA A 44 -5.16 31.74 6.37
N VAL A 45 -4.41 31.70 5.27
CA VAL A 45 -4.36 30.55 4.35
C VAL A 45 -3.82 29.31 5.07
N SER A 46 -2.74 29.44 5.84
CA SER A 46 -2.15 28.29 6.55
C SER A 46 -3.04 27.71 7.66
N GLU A 47 -4.00 28.50 8.15
CA GLU A 47 -4.95 28.12 9.20
C GLU A 47 -6.34 27.72 8.67
N MET A 48 -6.51 27.64 7.33
CA MET A 48 -7.79 27.22 6.73
C MET A 48 -8.21 25.82 7.20
N SER A 49 -9.50 25.67 7.53
CA SER A 49 -10.09 24.38 7.85
C SER A 49 -10.26 23.51 6.59
N GLN A 50 -10.50 22.20 6.76
CA GLN A 50 -10.74 21.30 5.63
C GLN A 50 -11.94 21.73 4.80
N GLU A 51 -13.00 22.23 5.44
CA GLU A 51 -14.20 22.75 4.77
C GLU A 51 -13.86 23.98 3.93
N ALA A 52 -13.06 24.90 4.47
CA ALA A 52 -12.64 26.10 3.75
C ALA A 52 -11.75 25.77 2.53
N ILE A 53 -10.84 24.79 2.67
CA ILE A 53 -10.01 24.32 1.55
C ILE A 53 -10.89 23.64 0.48
N ALA A 54 -11.85 22.81 0.89
CA ALA A 54 -12.78 22.16 -0.03
C ALA A 54 -13.66 23.18 -0.76
N ASP A 55 -14.12 24.24 -0.08
CA ASP A 55 -14.87 25.34 -0.69
C ASP A 55 -14.02 26.12 -1.70
N LEU A 56 -12.74 26.37 -1.39
CA LEU A 56 -11.81 27.02 -2.31
C LEU A 56 -11.59 26.18 -3.58
N GLU A 57 -11.41 24.86 -3.45
CA GLU A 57 -11.28 23.95 -4.60
C GLU A 57 -12.55 23.89 -5.45
N LYS A 58 -13.72 23.84 -4.79
CA LYS A 58 -15.01 23.69 -5.45
C LYS A 58 -15.44 24.97 -6.17
N ASN A 59 -15.30 26.12 -5.52
CA ASN A 59 -15.76 27.39 -6.04
C ASN A 59 -14.68 28.17 -6.80
N GLY A 60 -13.41 27.74 -6.71
CA GLY A 60 -12.26 28.37 -7.34
C GLY A 60 -11.80 29.67 -6.65
N LYS A 61 -12.54 30.13 -5.64
CA LYS A 61 -12.24 31.32 -4.85
C LYS A 61 -12.79 31.20 -3.44
N TYR A 62 -12.16 31.87 -2.49
CA TYR A 62 -12.59 31.88 -1.09
C TYR A 62 -12.34 33.26 -0.45
N PRO A 63 -13.35 33.87 0.22
CA PRO A 63 -13.16 35.11 0.94
C PRO A 63 -12.48 34.86 2.29
N LEU A 64 -11.39 35.56 2.57
CA LEU A 64 -10.71 35.61 3.86
C LEU A 64 -11.03 36.92 4.56
N ASN A 65 -11.53 36.83 5.80
CA ASN A 65 -11.74 37.98 6.66
C ASN A 65 -10.47 38.27 7.46
N LEU A 66 -9.73 39.31 7.06
CA LEU A 66 -8.54 39.78 7.78
C LEU A 66 -8.87 41.03 8.61
N ALA A 67 -8.00 41.35 9.57
CA ALA A 67 -8.13 42.58 10.38
C ALA A 67 -8.12 43.86 9.53
N ASP A 68 -7.46 43.82 8.37
CA ASP A 68 -7.30 44.95 7.44
C ASP A 68 -8.37 44.98 6.34
N GLY A 69 -9.38 44.09 6.38
CA GLY A 69 -10.47 43.98 5.41
C GLY A 69 -10.69 42.57 4.87
N GLU A 70 -11.76 42.40 4.10
CA GLU A 70 -12.05 41.14 3.38
C GLU A 70 -11.22 41.07 2.10
N VAL A 71 -10.54 39.94 1.89
CA VAL A 71 -9.75 39.66 0.69
C VAL A 71 -10.13 38.31 0.09
N THR A 72 -10.27 38.24 -1.23
CA THR A 72 -10.59 36.99 -1.91
C THR A 72 -9.32 36.36 -2.46
N ILE A 73 -9.08 35.09 -2.11
CA ILE A 73 -8.04 34.27 -2.73
C ILE A 73 -8.65 33.40 -3.83
N GLU A 74 -7.87 33.13 -4.87
CA GLU A 74 -8.25 32.23 -5.96
C GLU A 74 -7.44 30.93 -5.87
N ALA A 75 -8.05 29.81 -6.28
CA ALA A 75 -7.38 28.51 -6.31
C ALA A 75 -6.15 28.52 -7.25
N ALA A 76 -6.11 29.41 -8.24
CA ALA A 76 -4.96 29.61 -9.13
C ALA A 76 -3.75 30.28 -8.46
N ASP A 77 -3.96 30.94 -7.33
CA ASP A 77 -2.93 31.69 -6.59
C ASP A 77 -2.36 30.91 -5.40
N VAL A 78 -2.88 29.71 -5.13
CA VAL A 78 -2.45 28.84 -4.03
C VAL A 78 -2.12 27.44 -4.55
N GLU A 79 -1.37 26.72 -3.74
CA GLU A 79 -1.06 25.31 -3.94
C GLU A 79 -1.75 24.52 -2.84
N ILE A 80 -2.70 23.66 -3.24
CA ILE A 80 -3.40 22.75 -2.34
C ILE A 80 -2.76 21.38 -2.50
N TYR A 81 -2.35 20.80 -1.38
CA TYR A 81 -1.68 19.51 -1.34
C TYR A 81 -2.19 18.71 -0.14
N SER A 82 -2.01 17.40 -0.19
CA SER A 82 -2.31 16.53 0.94
C SER A 82 -1.08 16.37 1.83
N GLU A 83 -1.28 16.43 3.14
CA GLU A 83 -0.24 16.10 4.12
C GLU A 83 0.02 14.60 4.11
N ASP A 84 1.29 14.21 4.29
CA ASP A 84 1.67 12.81 4.37
C ASP A 84 1.10 12.17 5.65
N ILE A 85 0.47 11.01 5.50
CA ILE A 85 0.02 10.20 6.63
C ILE A 85 1.18 9.25 6.99
N PRO A 86 1.70 9.26 8.23
CA PRO A 86 2.75 8.34 8.63
C PRO A 86 2.36 6.87 8.36
N GLY A 87 3.23 6.12 7.68
CA GLY A 87 2.99 4.72 7.31
C GLY A 87 2.20 4.52 6.01
N TRP A 88 1.88 5.60 5.29
CA TRP A 88 1.20 5.55 4.00
C TRP A 88 2.07 6.15 2.90
N LEU A 89 2.02 5.56 1.72
CA LEU A 89 2.52 6.17 0.49
C LEU A 89 1.39 6.94 -0.18
N VAL A 90 1.55 8.24 -0.34
CA VAL A 90 0.57 9.11 -0.98
C VAL A 90 1.04 9.49 -2.38
N ALA A 91 0.18 9.30 -3.37
CA ALA A 91 0.39 9.72 -4.75
C ALA A 91 -0.75 10.64 -5.21
N ASN A 92 -0.41 11.68 -5.96
CA ASN A 92 -1.37 12.65 -6.49
C ASN A 92 -1.27 12.71 -8.02
N GLU A 93 -2.41 12.60 -8.71
CA GLU A 93 -2.54 12.80 -10.15
C GLU A 93 -3.68 13.79 -10.42
N GLY A 94 -3.34 15.06 -10.59
CA GLY A 94 -4.32 16.13 -10.74
C GLY A 94 -5.21 16.28 -9.51
N LYS A 95 -6.48 15.90 -9.64
CA LYS A 95 -7.47 15.92 -8.53
C LYS A 95 -7.62 14.58 -7.81
N LEU A 96 -6.96 13.53 -8.30
CA LEU A 96 -6.99 12.20 -7.69
C LEU A 96 -5.83 12.07 -6.70
N THR A 97 -6.16 11.68 -5.48
CA THR A 97 -5.19 11.31 -4.45
C THR A 97 -5.41 9.86 -4.07
N VAL A 98 -4.34 9.07 -4.14
CA VAL A 98 -4.33 7.68 -3.69
C VAL A 98 -3.36 7.58 -2.52
N ALA A 99 -3.84 7.03 -1.41
CA ALA A 99 -3.01 6.75 -0.25
C ALA A 99 -2.99 5.23 -0.01
N LEU A 100 -1.80 4.64 0.03
CA LEU A 100 -1.58 3.21 0.25
C LEU A 100 -0.90 3.00 1.60
N GLU A 101 -1.58 2.34 2.53
CA GLU A 101 -0.95 1.86 3.77
C GLU A 101 0.12 0.80 3.42
N VAL A 102 1.36 1.04 3.84
CA VAL A 102 2.50 0.15 3.55
C VAL A 102 3.00 -0.60 4.77
N THR A 103 2.28 -0.53 5.88
CA THR A 103 2.59 -1.28 7.09
C THR A 103 2.41 -2.78 6.83
N VAL A 104 3.52 -3.52 6.78
CA VAL A 104 3.48 -4.98 6.66
C VAL A 104 3.24 -5.58 8.03
N THR A 105 2.01 -6.00 8.28
CA THR A 105 1.65 -6.77 9.48
C THR A 105 2.26 -8.17 9.42
N ASP A 106 2.39 -8.84 10.58
CA ASP A 106 2.90 -10.20 10.62
C ASP A 106 1.99 -11.18 9.86
N GLU A 107 0.68 -10.94 9.86
CA GLU A 107 -0.29 -11.70 9.05
C GLU A 107 -0.01 -11.54 7.54
N LEU A 108 0.18 -10.30 7.06
CA LEU A 108 0.51 -10.05 5.65
C LEU A 108 1.85 -10.67 5.26
N ARG A 109 2.84 -10.66 6.16
CA ARG A 109 4.14 -11.31 5.93
C ARG A 109 3.97 -12.83 5.77
N ARG A 110 3.22 -13.47 6.67
CA ARG A 110 2.97 -14.92 6.62
C ARG A 110 2.13 -15.32 5.40
N GLU A 111 1.14 -14.52 5.03
CA GLU A 111 0.41 -14.72 3.76
C GLU A 111 1.33 -14.61 2.55
N GLY A 112 2.24 -13.63 2.55
CA GLY A 112 3.25 -13.44 1.51
C GLY A 112 4.11 -14.69 1.31
N ILE A 113 4.65 -15.22 2.42
CA ILE A 113 5.43 -16.48 2.42
C ILE A 113 4.60 -17.64 1.85
N ALA A 114 3.34 -17.78 2.28
CA ALA A 114 2.47 -18.85 1.78
C ALA A 114 2.23 -18.74 0.27
N ARG A 115 1.99 -17.54 -0.26
CA ARG A 115 1.82 -17.30 -1.71
C ARG A 115 3.09 -17.57 -2.48
N GLU A 116 4.23 -17.16 -1.95
CA GLU A 116 5.51 -17.44 -2.58
C GLU A 116 5.77 -18.96 -2.64
N LEU A 117 5.55 -19.68 -1.54
CA LEU A 117 5.67 -21.14 -1.52
C LEU A 117 4.76 -21.81 -2.55
N VAL A 118 3.51 -21.36 -2.69
CA VAL A 118 2.62 -21.83 -3.76
C VAL A 118 3.25 -21.62 -5.13
N ASN A 119 3.80 -20.43 -5.41
CA ASN A 119 4.47 -20.15 -6.68
C ASN A 119 5.67 -21.09 -6.92
N ARG A 120 6.54 -21.24 -5.91
CA ARG A 120 7.74 -22.10 -5.99
C ARG A 120 7.36 -23.57 -6.23
N ILE A 121 6.37 -24.09 -5.51
CA ILE A 121 5.89 -25.47 -5.66
C ILE A 121 5.28 -25.69 -7.04
N GLN A 122 4.51 -24.71 -7.56
CA GLN A 122 4.00 -24.78 -8.92
C GLN A 122 5.11 -24.79 -9.98
N ASN A 123 6.21 -24.07 -9.74
CA ASN A 123 7.37 -24.13 -10.62
C ASN A 123 8.07 -25.49 -10.56
N ILE A 124 8.22 -26.09 -9.37
CA ILE A 124 8.74 -27.47 -9.22
C ILE A 124 7.89 -28.44 -10.04
N ARG A 125 6.55 -28.39 -9.91
CA ARG A 125 5.63 -29.23 -10.69
C ARG A 125 5.86 -29.10 -12.20
N LYS A 126 5.99 -27.87 -12.70
CA LYS A 126 6.24 -27.61 -14.12
C LYS A 126 7.59 -28.17 -14.57
N SER A 127 8.66 -27.95 -13.80
CA SER A 127 10.00 -28.47 -14.13
C SER A 127 10.06 -30.00 -14.06
N SER A 128 9.27 -30.62 -13.18
CA SER A 128 9.14 -32.07 -13.05
C SER A 128 8.18 -32.69 -14.06
N GLY A 129 7.57 -31.90 -14.96
CA GLY A 129 6.67 -32.38 -16.02
C GLY A 129 5.29 -32.81 -15.53
N PHE A 130 4.84 -32.32 -14.37
CA PHE A 130 3.53 -32.67 -13.82
C PHE A 130 2.41 -31.90 -14.52
N GLU A 131 1.26 -32.52 -14.64
CA GLU A 131 0.05 -31.88 -15.13
C GLU A 131 -0.59 -31.02 -14.02
N ILE A 132 -1.36 -30.00 -14.42
CA ILE A 132 -2.01 -29.08 -13.48
C ILE A 132 -3.04 -29.79 -12.57
N THR A 133 -3.60 -30.90 -13.04
CA THR A 133 -4.58 -31.76 -12.37
C THR A 133 -3.96 -32.80 -11.44
N ASP A 134 -2.63 -32.97 -11.49
CA ASP A 134 -1.95 -33.97 -10.67
C ASP A 134 -2.05 -33.65 -9.18
N LYS A 135 -2.34 -34.67 -8.38
CA LYS A 135 -2.30 -34.58 -6.92
C LYS A 135 -0.89 -34.89 -6.44
N ILE A 136 -0.44 -34.13 -5.44
CA ILE A 136 0.94 -34.23 -4.95
C ILE A 136 1.00 -34.40 -3.43
N LYS A 137 2.13 -34.88 -2.93
CA LYS A 137 2.55 -34.78 -1.53
C LYS A 137 3.72 -33.82 -1.43
N ILE A 138 3.70 -33.00 -0.40
CA ILE A 138 4.72 -31.98 -0.17
C ILE A 138 5.40 -32.28 1.16
N THR A 139 6.73 -32.28 1.15
CA THR A 139 7.55 -32.33 2.36
C THR A 139 8.46 -31.11 2.39
N ILE A 140 8.43 -30.37 3.49
CA ILE A 140 9.16 -29.10 3.65
C ILE A 140 10.13 -29.22 4.82
N SER A 141 11.37 -28.75 4.66
CA SER A 141 12.32 -28.65 5.76
C SER A 141 11.86 -27.58 6.75
N LYS A 142 11.89 -27.87 8.06
CA LYS A 142 11.55 -26.88 9.09
C LYS A 142 12.45 -25.65 8.96
N ASN A 143 11.84 -24.48 9.04
CA ASN A 143 12.53 -23.20 9.08
C ASN A 143 11.71 -22.21 9.90
N LEU A 144 12.33 -21.58 10.91
CA LEU A 144 11.67 -20.65 11.83
C LEU A 144 10.98 -19.47 11.12
N GLN A 145 11.43 -19.09 9.92
CA GLN A 145 10.84 -18.01 9.14
C GLN A 145 9.59 -18.44 8.36
N THR A 146 9.41 -19.74 8.08
CA THR A 146 8.27 -20.23 7.27
C THR A 146 7.31 -21.12 8.02
N ASP A 147 7.73 -21.77 9.10
CA ASP A 147 6.93 -22.81 9.77
C ASP A 147 5.56 -22.31 10.20
N ASP A 148 5.49 -21.13 10.80
CA ASP A 148 4.21 -20.56 11.26
C ASP A 148 3.31 -20.16 10.08
N ALA A 149 3.89 -19.58 9.02
CA ALA A 149 3.16 -19.26 7.80
C ALA A 149 2.58 -20.50 7.13
N VAL A 150 3.38 -21.56 7.02
CA VAL A 150 2.97 -22.82 6.41
C VAL A 150 1.91 -23.53 7.26
N LYS A 151 2.01 -23.48 8.60
CA LYS A 151 0.99 -24.03 9.49
C LYS A 151 -0.34 -23.26 9.37
N GLU A 152 -0.30 -21.94 9.42
CA GLU A 152 -1.48 -21.07 9.36
C GLU A 152 -2.19 -21.17 7.99
N TYR A 153 -1.42 -21.16 6.91
CA TYR A 153 -1.94 -21.20 5.54
C TYR A 153 -1.91 -22.60 4.92
N LYS A 154 -1.76 -23.68 5.70
CA LYS A 154 -1.64 -25.07 5.19
C LYS A 154 -2.77 -25.42 4.22
N THR A 155 -4.01 -25.15 4.62
CA THR A 155 -5.20 -25.44 3.79
C THR A 155 -5.17 -24.65 2.48
N TYR A 156 -4.81 -23.37 2.54
CA TYR A 156 -4.67 -22.52 1.36
C TYR A 156 -3.61 -23.10 0.41
N ILE A 157 -2.38 -23.35 0.91
CA ILE A 157 -1.27 -23.88 0.11
C ILE A 157 -1.71 -25.19 -0.56
N CYS A 158 -2.21 -26.17 0.20
CA CYS A 158 -2.63 -27.46 -0.35
C CYS A 158 -3.71 -27.32 -1.42
N SER A 159 -4.69 -26.42 -1.22
CA SER A 159 -5.76 -26.19 -2.19
C SER A 159 -5.22 -25.63 -3.52
N GLN A 160 -4.27 -24.69 -3.46
CA GLN A 160 -3.73 -24.02 -4.65
C GLN A 160 -2.87 -24.95 -5.52
N VAL A 161 -2.26 -25.97 -4.91
CA VAL A 161 -1.31 -26.87 -5.58
C VAL A 161 -1.83 -28.31 -5.69
N LEU A 162 -3.08 -28.56 -5.34
CA LEU A 162 -3.71 -29.89 -5.31
C LEU A 162 -2.94 -30.92 -4.46
N ALA A 163 -2.35 -30.47 -3.34
CA ALA A 163 -1.64 -31.37 -2.44
C ALA A 163 -2.61 -32.15 -1.55
N THR A 164 -2.36 -33.45 -1.42
CA THR A 164 -3.07 -34.33 -0.48
C THR A 164 -2.46 -34.30 0.91
N SER A 165 -1.18 -33.95 1.02
CA SER A 165 -0.49 -33.73 2.30
C SER A 165 0.60 -32.67 2.17
N LEU A 166 0.87 -32.02 3.31
CA LEU A 166 1.96 -31.08 3.50
C LEU A 166 2.51 -31.32 4.90
N ASP A 167 3.74 -31.83 4.96
CA ASP A 167 4.37 -32.27 6.19
C ASP A 167 5.74 -31.61 6.36
N PHE A 168 6.17 -31.47 7.62
CA PHE A 168 7.46 -30.89 7.98
C PHE A 168 8.45 -31.99 8.39
N THR A 169 9.70 -31.81 8.03
CA THR A 169 10.82 -32.67 8.43
C THR A 169 12.06 -31.81 8.74
N ASP A 170 13.00 -32.34 9.51
CA ASP A 170 14.26 -31.63 9.76
C ASP A 170 15.20 -31.73 8.54
N GLU A 171 15.19 -32.86 7.82
CA GLU A 171 15.90 -33.08 6.58
C GLU A 171 14.96 -33.60 5.49
N VAL A 172 15.08 -33.03 4.28
CA VAL A 172 14.29 -33.42 3.10
C VAL A 172 15.21 -34.16 2.13
N GLU A 173 15.03 -35.48 2.03
CA GLU A 173 15.71 -36.30 1.02
C GLU A 173 15.26 -35.90 -0.39
N GLU A 174 16.21 -35.75 -1.32
CA GLU A 174 15.98 -35.34 -2.72
C GLU A 174 15.17 -34.02 -2.86
N GLY A 175 15.26 -33.14 -1.87
CA GLY A 175 14.59 -31.85 -1.87
C GLY A 175 15.17 -30.88 -2.91
N THR A 176 14.30 -30.09 -3.53
CA THR A 176 14.71 -28.91 -4.29
C THR A 176 14.97 -27.77 -3.31
N GLU A 177 16.14 -27.14 -3.39
CA GLU A 177 16.44 -25.93 -2.62
C GLU A 177 15.65 -24.74 -3.18
N LEU A 178 14.88 -24.09 -2.32
CA LEU A 178 14.19 -22.84 -2.61
C LEU A 178 14.90 -21.70 -1.90
N ASN A 179 15.41 -20.76 -2.69
CA ASN A 179 16.05 -19.54 -2.20
C ASN A 179 15.02 -18.42 -2.06
N PHE A 180 14.90 -17.90 -0.85
CA PHE A 180 14.20 -16.67 -0.49
C PHE A 180 15.24 -15.58 -0.24
N ASP A 181 14.80 -14.32 -0.09
CA ASP A 181 15.72 -13.19 0.05
C ASP A 181 16.67 -13.34 1.26
N ASP A 182 16.16 -13.85 2.39
CA ASP A 182 16.89 -13.93 3.65
C ASP A 182 17.26 -15.35 4.11
N PHE A 183 16.75 -16.39 3.43
CA PHE A 183 16.94 -17.79 3.82
C PHE A 183 16.71 -18.77 2.68
N SER A 184 17.14 -20.02 2.86
CA SER A 184 16.74 -21.12 1.99
C SER A 184 16.03 -22.22 2.78
N LEU A 185 15.26 -23.03 2.06
CA LEU A 185 14.65 -24.24 2.58
C LEU A 185 14.52 -25.30 1.49
N PHE A 186 14.45 -26.56 1.87
CA PHE A 186 14.31 -27.66 0.95
C PHE A 186 12.85 -28.11 0.87
N VAL A 187 12.38 -28.36 -0.35
CA VAL A 187 11.03 -28.86 -0.60
C VAL A 187 11.10 -30.06 -1.54
N SER A 188 10.47 -31.16 -1.12
CA SER A 188 10.22 -32.31 -1.98
C SER A 188 8.76 -32.32 -2.40
N VAL A 189 8.53 -32.51 -3.71
CA VAL A 189 7.20 -32.58 -4.31
C VAL A 189 7.10 -33.88 -5.08
N VAL A 190 6.23 -34.77 -4.62
CA VAL A 190 6.07 -36.11 -5.20
C VAL A 190 4.64 -36.24 -5.73
N LYS A 191 4.50 -36.68 -6.98
CA LYS A 191 3.19 -37.01 -7.57
C LYS A 191 2.64 -38.26 -6.89
N ASN A 192 1.35 -38.23 -6.54
CA ASN A 192 0.64 -39.40 -6.03
C ASN A 192 0.42 -40.48 -7.10
#